data_AF-A0AA45AIS8-F1
#
_entry.id   AF-A0AA45AIS8-F1
#
_cell.length_a   1.000
_cell.length_b   1.000
_cell.length_c   1.000
_cell.angle_alpha   90.00
_cell.angle_beta   90.00
_cell.angle_gamma   90.00
#
_symmetry.space_group_name_H-M   'P 1'
#
loop_
_entity.id
_entity.type
_entity.pdbx_description
1 polymer ?
#
loop_
_entity_poly.entity_id
_entity_poly.type
_entity_poly.pdbx_seq_one_letter_code
_entity_poly.pdbx_strand_id
1 'polypeptide(L)'
;MNIDKLPPPFEYPYGTDHEWNQERYEEQARDLKGEKAYISSRFFKDDNSHLTAMTQSVVQDVIWLAQAAEEISRTPGPVYFVPFNLSVEPADEVKFYIIVPLTQEFRDAYASAWRRLARNLKLQVFLFRHTDDKDPATWDCEIIVAPQRINILKDHPTALHEVVLKTRRPGSSEKRGDDYNINTFAGRLQADVALKEGAEN
;
A
#
# COMPACT_ATOMS: atom_id res chain seq x y z
N MET A 1 -52.83 15.36 1.16
CA MET A 1 -51.40 15.25 1.53
C MET A 1 -50.87 16.68 1.58
N ASN A 2 -50.37 17.14 2.73
CA ASN A 2 -49.90 18.52 2.87
C ASN A 2 -48.44 18.59 2.37
N ILE A 3 -48.22 19.28 1.25
CA ILE A 3 -46.94 19.34 0.54
C ILE A 3 -45.89 20.06 1.41
N ASP A 4 -46.33 20.94 2.31
CA ASP A 4 -45.49 21.72 3.23
C ASP A 4 -44.87 20.89 4.37
N LYS A 5 -45.17 19.58 4.44
CA LYS A 5 -44.61 18.65 5.45
C LYS A 5 -43.63 17.63 4.87
N LEU A 6 -43.33 17.70 3.57
CA LEU A 6 -42.36 16.81 2.95
C LEU A 6 -40.93 17.32 3.20
N PRO A 7 -39.95 16.43 3.43
CA PRO A 7 -38.55 16.83 3.48
C PRO A 7 -38.15 17.48 2.15
N PRO A 8 -37.16 18.39 2.17
CA PRO A 8 -36.65 19.00 0.95
C PRO A 8 -36.16 17.91 -0.03
N PRO A 9 -36.25 18.17 -1.35
CA PRO A 9 -35.68 17.26 -2.35
C PRO A 9 -34.22 16.94 -2.01
N PHE A 10 -33.86 15.66 -2.12
CA PHE A 10 -32.49 15.24 -1.90
C PHE A 10 -31.55 15.89 -2.93
N GLU A 11 -30.44 16.43 -2.44
CA GLU A 11 -29.37 16.99 -3.26
C GLU A 11 -28.04 16.43 -2.79
N TYR A 12 -27.16 16.13 -3.74
CA TYR A 12 -25.82 15.65 -3.42
C TYR A 12 -24.96 16.80 -2.89
N PRO A 13 -24.15 16.58 -1.84
CA PRO A 13 -23.40 17.65 -1.19
C PRO A 13 -22.11 18.06 -1.92
N TYR A 14 -21.84 17.51 -3.10
CA TYR A 14 -20.55 17.68 -3.81
C TYR A 14 -20.47 18.92 -4.72
N GLY A 15 -21.56 19.70 -4.79
CA GLY A 15 -21.63 20.90 -5.62
C GLY A 15 -21.89 20.63 -7.10
N THR A 16 -21.46 21.55 -7.96
CA THR A 16 -21.72 21.53 -9.40
C THR A 16 -20.46 21.43 -10.27
N ASP A 17 -19.29 21.50 -9.64
CA ASP A 17 -18.00 21.42 -10.33
C ASP A 17 -17.49 19.97 -10.26
N HIS A 18 -17.35 19.36 -11.43
CA HIS A 18 -16.91 17.98 -11.62
C HIS A 18 -15.49 17.86 -12.16
N GLU A 19 -14.76 18.97 -12.30
CA GLU A 19 -13.36 18.93 -12.72
C GLU A 19 -12.50 18.19 -11.70
N TRP A 20 -11.39 17.60 -12.16
CA TRP A 20 -10.47 16.91 -11.27
C TRP A 20 -9.70 17.92 -10.42
N ASN A 21 -9.95 17.90 -9.11
CA ASN A 21 -9.19 18.67 -8.13
C ASN A 21 -8.99 17.80 -6.89
N GLN A 22 -7.75 17.34 -6.68
CA GLN A 22 -7.42 16.42 -5.60
C GLN A 22 -7.69 17.01 -4.22
N GLU A 23 -7.22 18.24 -3.94
CA GLU A 23 -7.37 18.90 -2.64
C GLU A 23 -8.86 19.05 -2.26
N ARG A 24 -9.68 19.50 -3.20
CA ARG A 24 -11.13 19.60 -3.01
C ARG A 24 -11.76 18.24 -2.70
N TYR A 25 -11.39 17.19 -3.42
CA TYR A 25 -11.98 15.87 -3.19
C TYR A 25 -11.51 15.23 -1.89
N GLU A 26 -10.29 15.52 -1.44
CA GLU A 26 -9.81 15.12 -0.12
C GLU A 26 -10.57 15.83 1.00
N GLU A 27 -10.83 17.14 0.86
CA GLU A 27 -11.70 17.88 1.79
C GLU A 27 -13.12 17.30 1.83
N GLN A 28 -13.73 17.09 0.66
CA GLN A 28 -15.06 16.49 0.56
C GLN A 28 -15.12 15.08 1.16
N ALA A 29 -14.07 14.26 0.97
CA ALA A 29 -14.01 12.91 1.54
C ALA A 29 -13.95 12.92 3.08
N ARG A 30 -13.35 13.96 3.67
CA ARG A 30 -13.32 14.16 5.14
C ARG A 30 -14.65 14.69 5.66
N ASP A 31 -15.19 15.72 5.02
CA ASP A 31 -16.30 16.52 5.56
C ASP A 31 -17.68 15.96 5.21
N LEU A 32 -17.81 15.28 4.07
CA LEU A 32 -19.09 14.81 3.53
C LEU A 32 -19.28 13.30 3.69
N LYS A 33 -18.55 12.69 4.64
CA LYS A 33 -18.66 11.26 4.93
C LYS A 33 -20.05 10.94 5.48
N GLY A 34 -20.94 10.50 4.59
CA GLY A 34 -22.29 10.10 4.97
C GLY A 34 -22.28 8.86 5.87
N GLU A 35 -23.08 8.87 6.93
CA GLU A 35 -23.29 7.68 7.79
C GLU A 35 -24.09 6.57 7.08
N LYS A 36 -24.80 6.93 6.01
CA LYS A 36 -25.68 6.03 5.25
C LYS A 36 -25.37 6.10 3.77
N ALA A 37 -25.43 4.94 3.12
CA ALA A 37 -25.36 4.86 1.67
C ALA A 37 -26.51 5.65 1.02
N TYR A 38 -26.21 6.39 -0.05
CA TYR A 38 -27.23 7.04 -0.85
C TYR A 38 -28.14 6.02 -1.51
N ILE A 39 -29.42 6.36 -1.66
CA ILE A 39 -30.42 5.48 -2.27
C ILE A 39 -30.07 5.30 -3.75
N SER A 40 -29.98 4.06 -4.20
CA SER A 40 -29.82 3.76 -5.63
C SER A 40 -31.01 4.31 -6.41
N SER A 41 -30.75 5.25 -7.30
CA SER A 41 -31.77 5.83 -8.18
C SER A 41 -31.44 5.55 -9.65
N ARG A 42 -32.48 5.30 -10.44
CA ARG A 42 -32.41 5.21 -11.90
C ARG A 42 -32.74 6.53 -12.60
N PHE A 43 -33.29 7.48 -11.84
CA PHE A 43 -33.74 8.77 -12.35
C PHE A 43 -33.11 9.87 -11.49
N PHE A 44 -32.55 10.87 -12.15
CA PHE A 44 -31.92 12.01 -11.51
C PHE A 44 -32.77 13.25 -11.72
N LYS A 45 -32.77 14.14 -10.71
CA LYS A 45 -33.52 15.40 -10.74
C LYS A 45 -33.06 16.30 -11.88
N ASP A 46 -31.75 16.33 -12.11
CA ASP A 46 -31.07 17.18 -13.09
C ASP A 46 -29.75 16.52 -13.53
N ASP A 47 -29.13 17.09 -14.56
CA ASP A 47 -27.85 16.64 -15.11
C ASP A 47 -26.74 16.69 -14.07
N ASN A 48 -26.76 17.67 -13.16
CA ASN A 48 -25.76 17.76 -12.10
C ASN A 48 -25.81 16.55 -11.17
N SER A 49 -27.01 16.18 -10.72
CA SER A 49 -27.26 15.02 -9.86
C SER A 49 -26.85 13.72 -10.55
N HIS A 50 -27.09 13.62 -11.86
CA HIS A 50 -26.67 12.48 -12.66
C HIS A 50 -25.14 12.40 -12.75
N LEU A 51 -24.49 13.50 -13.13
CA LEU A 51 -23.02 13.56 -13.23
C LEU A 51 -22.37 13.24 -11.90
N THR A 52 -22.86 13.86 -10.82
CA THR A 52 -22.40 13.60 -9.45
C THR A 52 -22.44 12.11 -9.10
N ALA A 53 -23.56 11.43 -9.35
CA ALA A 53 -23.70 10.02 -9.05
C ALA A 53 -22.74 9.14 -9.88
N MET A 54 -22.47 9.51 -11.13
CA MET A 54 -21.53 8.78 -11.99
C MET A 54 -20.07 9.02 -11.59
N THR A 55 -19.68 10.25 -11.27
CA THR A 55 -18.29 10.63 -11.07
C THR A 55 -17.81 10.37 -9.65
N GLN A 56 -18.63 10.68 -8.64
CA GLN A 56 -18.19 10.67 -7.24
C GLN A 56 -17.78 9.29 -6.74
N SER A 57 -18.43 8.22 -7.22
CA SER A 57 -18.02 6.86 -6.86
C SER A 57 -16.58 6.55 -7.30
N VAL A 58 -16.20 6.99 -8.50
CA VAL A 58 -14.84 6.79 -9.03
C VAL A 58 -13.84 7.68 -8.30
N VAL A 59 -14.20 8.94 -8.09
CA VAL A 59 -13.35 9.91 -7.38
C VAL A 59 -13.04 9.43 -5.96
N GLN A 60 -14.06 9.05 -5.19
CA GLN A 60 -13.89 8.58 -3.81
C GLN A 60 -13.06 7.29 -3.75
N ASP A 61 -13.29 6.36 -4.68
CA ASP A 61 -12.49 5.14 -4.77
C ASP A 61 -11.01 5.44 -5.04
N VAL A 62 -10.70 6.45 -5.87
CA VAL A 62 -9.31 6.88 -6.13
C VAL A 62 -8.70 7.57 -4.92
N ILE A 63 -9.41 8.50 -4.30
CA ILE A 63 -8.92 9.24 -3.11
C ILE A 63 -8.65 8.29 -1.94
N TRP A 64 -9.59 7.39 -1.61
CA TRP A 64 -9.39 6.41 -0.54
C TRP A 64 -8.23 5.45 -0.84
N LEU A 65 -8.04 5.06 -2.10
CA LEU A 65 -6.92 4.21 -2.48
C LEU A 65 -5.57 4.94 -2.35
N ALA A 66 -5.53 6.23 -2.72
CA ALA A 66 -4.34 7.08 -2.58
C ALA A 66 -3.98 7.29 -1.11
N GLN A 67 -4.96 7.62 -0.26
CA GLN A 67 -4.79 7.76 1.19
C GLN A 67 -4.26 6.46 1.81
N ALA A 68 -4.87 5.32 1.48
CA ALA A 68 -4.39 4.03 1.97
C ALA A 68 -2.96 3.72 1.50
N ALA A 69 -2.59 4.07 0.27
CA ALA A 69 -1.22 3.90 -0.23
C ALA A 69 -0.21 4.76 0.54
N GLU A 70 -0.58 5.99 0.89
CA GLU A 70 0.24 6.91 1.69
C GLU A 70 0.38 6.44 3.15
N GLU A 71 -0.70 5.93 3.76
CA GLU A 71 -0.66 5.37 5.11
C GLU A 71 0.21 4.10 5.15
N ILE A 72 0.09 3.23 4.16
CA ILE A 72 0.94 2.04 4.01
C ILE A 72 2.40 2.43 3.85
N SER A 73 2.73 3.43 3.02
CA SER A 73 4.12 3.85 2.81
C SER A 73 4.76 4.49 4.04
N ARG A 74 3.93 5.10 4.91
CA ARG A 74 4.34 5.67 6.20
C ARG A 74 4.44 4.67 7.34
N THR A 75 3.99 3.43 7.15
CA THR A 75 4.03 2.40 8.19
C THR A 75 5.33 1.60 8.05
N PRO A 76 6.40 1.92 8.81
CA PRO A 76 7.63 1.14 8.75
C PRO A 76 7.37 -0.27 9.27
N GLY A 77 7.98 -1.25 8.61
CA GLY A 77 7.91 -2.65 9.00
C GLY A 77 9.29 -3.29 8.91
N PRO A 78 9.61 -4.23 9.81
CA PRO A 78 10.86 -4.97 9.72
C PRO A 78 10.84 -5.86 8.49
N VAL A 79 11.93 -5.88 7.73
CA VAL A 79 12.11 -6.74 6.56
C VAL A 79 13.50 -7.35 6.59
N TYR A 80 13.68 -8.47 5.90
CA TYR A 80 15.01 -9.03 5.69
C TYR A 80 15.19 -9.54 4.27
N PHE A 81 16.45 -9.64 3.88
CA PHE A 81 16.87 -9.95 2.52
C PHE A 81 17.45 -11.36 2.43
N VAL A 82 17.19 -12.01 1.30
CA VAL A 82 17.77 -13.30 0.93
C VAL A 82 18.46 -13.13 -0.43
N PRO A 83 19.79 -13.31 -0.52
CA PRO A 83 20.50 -13.15 -1.78
C PRO A 83 20.09 -14.24 -2.78
N PHE A 84 20.12 -13.90 -4.08
CA PHE A 84 19.86 -14.87 -5.14
C PHE A 84 20.96 -15.93 -5.23
N ASN A 85 22.20 -15.54 -4.96
CA ASN A 85 23.33 -16.44 -4.91
C ASN A 85 23.92 -16.48 -3.51
N LEU A 86 23.71 -17.60 -2.80
CA LEU A 86 24.25 -17.82 -1.45
C LEU A 86 25.79 -17.93 -1.43
N SER A 87 26.43 -18.14 -2.57
CA SER A 87 27.89 -18.25 -2.69
C SER A 87 28.58 -16.89 -2.87
N VAL A 88 27.82 -15.82 -3.08
CA VAL A 88 28.33 -14.44 -3.25
C VAL A 88 28.07 -13.68 -1.97
N GLU A 89 29.05 -12.87 -1.56
CA GLU A 89 28.90 -11.98 -0.41
C GLU A 89 27.69 -11.04 -0.65
N PRO A 90 26.82 -10.82 0.35
CA PRO A 90 25.64 -9.97 0.19
C PRO A 90 25.96 -8.53 -0.27
N ALA A 91 27.18 -8.05 -0.05
CA ALA A 91 27.63 -6.75 -0.53
C ALA A 91 27.77 -6.69 -2.06
N ASP A 92 28.16 -7.81 -2.70
CA ASP A 92 28.43 -7.90 -4.14
C ASP A 92 27.22 -8.41 -4.95
N GLU A 93 26.22 -8.98 -4.26
CA GLU A 93 24.98 -9.43 -4.90
C GLU A 93 24.09 -8.24 -5.28
N VAL A 94 23.47 -8.34 -6.46
CA VAL A 94 22.63 -7.29 -7.04
C VAL A 94 21.15 -7.68 -6.98
N LYS A 95 20.82 -8.96 -6.81
CA LYS A 95 19.45 -9.47 -6.78
C LYS A 95 19.12 -10.09 -5.44
N PHE A 96 17.98 -9.69 -4.89
CA PHE A 96 17.52 -10.17 -3.59
C PHE A 96 16.06 -10.57 -3.66
N TYR A 97 15.69 -11.51 -2.79
CA TYR A 97 14.33 -11.64 -2.32
C TYR A 97 14.20 -10.86 -1.01
N ILE A 98 13.07 -10.18 -0.82
CA ILE A 98 12.72 -9.50 0.43
C ILE A 98 11.55 -10.27 1.03
N ILE A 99 11.65 -10.61 2.31
CA ILE A 99 10.54 -11.20 3.06
C ILE A 99 9.94 -10.09 3.92
N VAL A 100 8.68 -9.79 3.63
CA VAL A 100 7.92 -8.73 4.29
C VAL A 100 6.84 -9.37 5.16
N PRO A 101 6.98 -9.34 6.49
CA PRO A 101 5.92 -9.74 7.40
C PRO A 101 4.83 -8.68 7.41
N LEU A 102 3.69 -8.98 6.79
CA LEU A 102 2.49 -8.15 6.98
C LEU A 102 1.80 -8.62 8.26
N THR A 103 1.66 -7.74 9.23
CA THR A 103 0.97 -8.06 10.48
C THR A 103 -0.52 -8.30 10.24
N GLN A 104 -1.19 -8.91 11.22
CA GLN A 104 -2.63 -9.12 11.16
C GLN A 104 -3.36 -7.76 11.13
N GLU A 105 -2.88 -6.80 11.92
CA GLU A 105 -3.42 -5.44 12.00
C GLU A 105 -3.33 -4.72 10.65
N PHE A 106 -2.20 -4.88 9.93
CA PHE A 106 -2.05 -4.33 8.58
C PHE A 106 -3.12 -4.88 7.63
N ARG A 107 -3.40 -6.19 7.71
CA ARG A 107 -4.42 -6.80 6.85
C ARG A 107 -5.81 -6.34 7.20
N ASP A 108 -6.12 -6.29 8.49
CA ASP A 108 -7.46 -5.87 8.94
C ASP A 108 -7.74 -4.41 8.57
N ALA A 109 -6.73 -3.54 8.63
CA ALA A 109 -6.84 -2.15 8.20
C ALA A 109 -6.90 -1.99 6.67
N TYR A 110 -6.04 -2.70 5.92
CA TYR A 110 -5.78 -2.39 4.51
C TYR A 110 -6.14 -3.47 3.50
N ALA A 111 -6.79 -4.58 3.88
CA ALA A 111 -7.04 -5.71 2.98
C ALA A 111 -7.70 -5.31 1.64
N SER A 112 -8.67 -4.40 1.66
CA SER A 112 -9.36 -3.94 0.45
C SER A 112 -8.44 -3.13 -0.46
N ALA A 113 -7.74 -2.13 0.11
CA ALA A 113 -6.79 -1.29 -0.60
C ALA A 113 -5.62 -2.11 -1.14
N TRP A 114 -5.04 -2.98 -0.31
CA TRP A 114 -3.93 -3.86 -0.69
C TRP A 114 -4.27 -4.74 -1.89
N ARG A 115 -5.48 -5.34 -1.95
CA ARG A 115 -5.90 -6.14 -3.12
C ARG A 115 -5.93 -5.32 -4.42
N ARG A 116 -6.27 -4.04 -4.34
CA ARG A 116 -6.30 -3.13 -5.50
C ARG A 116 -4.88 -2.67 -5.87
N LEU A 117 -4.08 -2.26 -4.88
CA LEU A 117 -2.70 -1.77 -5.08
C LEU A 117 -1.76 -2.87 -5.58
N ALA A 118 -1.83 -4.07 -4.98
CA ALA A 118 -0.94 -5.18 -5.30
C ALA A 118 -1.29 -5.89 -6.62
N ARG A 119 -2.36 -5.48 -7.33
CA ARG A 119 -2.87 -6.16 -8.53
C ARG A 119 -1.84 -6.28 -9.65
N ASN A 120 -1.01 -5.25 -9.83
CA ASN A 120 0.02 -5.23 -10.87
C ASN A 120 1.32 -5.95 -10.46
N LEU A 121 1.36 -6.52 -9.25
CA LEU A 121 2.51 -7.22 -8.68
C LEU A 121 3.79 -6.38 -8.66
N LYS A 122 3.71 -5.06 -8.77
CA LYS A 122 4.85 -4.15 -8.71
C LYS A 122 4.64 -3.18 -7.56
N LEU A 123 5.71 -2.96 -6.80
CA LEU A 123 5.71 -2.01 -5.70
C LEU A 123 7.11 -1.45 -5.50
N GLN A 124 7.18 -0.36 -4.75
CA GLN A 124 8.43 0.22 -4.30
C GLN A 124 8.57 -0.02 -2.80
N VAL A 125 9.75 -0.45 -2.39
CA VAL A 125 10.12 -0.52 -0.98
C VAL A 125 11.00 0.68 -0.67
N PHE A 126 10.63 1.41 0.38
CA PHE A 126 11.43 2.47 0.95
C PHE A 126 12.22 1.89 2.12
N LEU A 127 13.55 1.95 2.02
CA LEU A 127 14.47 1.47 3.05
C LEU A 127 14.97 2.67 3.85
N PHE A 128 14.73 2.63 5.15
CA PHE A 128 15.09 3.68 6.08
C PHE A 128 16.26 3.21 6.95
N ARG A 129 17.29 4.05 7.14
CA ARG A 129 18.35 3.78 8.13
C ARG A 129 17.84 3.98 9.55
N HIS A 130 17.02 5.00 9.73
CA HIS A 130 16.28 5.33 10.94
C HIS A 130 14.87 5.78 10.54
N THR A 131 13.88 5.62 11.41
CA THR A 131 12.48 5.96 11.11
C THR A 131 12.26 7.42 10.71
N ASP A 132 13.19 8.31 11.08
CA ASP A 132 13.11 9.75 10.84
C ASP A 132 13.93 10.20 9.60
N ASP A 133 14.45 9.25 8.82
CA ASP A 133 15.26 9.55 7.64
C ASP A 133 14.43 10.25 6.56
N LYS A 134 14.93 11.38 6.05
CA LYS A 134 14.24 12.22 5.06
C LYS A 134 14.43 11.72 3.63
N ASP A 135 15.49 10.95 3.39
CA ASP A 135 15.89 10.48 2.06
C ASP A 135 16.05 8.96 2.04
N PRO A 136 14.96 8.17 2.17
CA PRO A 136 15.04 6.72 2.14
C PRO A 136 15.49 6.18 0.78
N ALA A 137 16.21 5.06 0.78
CA ALA A 137 16.54 4.39 -0.47
C ALA A 137 15.30 3.73 -1.05
N THR A 138 15.15 3.84 -2.37
CA THR A 138 13.94 3.38 -3.08
C THR A 138 14.28 2.22 -4.00
N TRP A 139 13.69 1.05 -3.72
CA TRP A 139 13.96 -0.18 -4.46
C TRP A 139 12.70 -0.65 -5.19
N ASP A 140 12.80 -0.82 -6.51
CA ASP A 140 11.71 -1.38 -7.30
C ASP A 140 11.62 -2.90 -7.04
N CYS A 141 10.41 -3.37 -6.81
CA CYS A 141 10.12 -4.73 -6.39
C CYS A 141 8.97 -5.35 -7.17
N GLU A 142 9.03 -6.66 -7.33
CA GLU A 142 7.98 -7.50 -7.91
C GLU A 142 7.47 -8.51 -6.87
N ILE A 143 6.15 -8.62 -6.71
CA ILE A 143 5.53 -9.59 -5.80
C ILE A 143 5.64 -10.99 -6.40
N ILE A 144 6.21 -11.92 -5.64
CA ILE A 144 6.27 -13.33 -5.99
C ILE A 144 5.02 -14.04 -5.46
N VAL A 145 4.20 -14.57 -6.36
CA VAL A 145 2.93 -15.25 -6.03
C VAL A 145 3.14 -16.66 -5.46
N ALA A 146 4.21 -17.36 -5.88
CA ALA A 146 4.47 -18.74 -5.48
C ALA A 146 5.91 -18.95 -4.95
N PRO A 147 6.26 -18.33 -3.80
CA PRO A 147 7.62 -18.38 -3.25
C PRO A 147 8.09 -19.81 -2.90
N GLN A 148 7.18 -20.71 -2.56
CA GLN A 148 7.45 -22.12 -2.24
C GLN A 148 8.08 -22.92 -3.40
N ARG A 149 8.01 -22.41 -4.64
CA ARG A 149 8.65 -23.05 -5.81
C ARG A 149 10.12 -22.65 -5.99
N ILE A 150 10.62 -21.71 -5.18
CA ILE A 150 11.97 -21.17 -5.28
C ILE A 150 12.86 -21.93 -4.29
N ASN A 151 13.82 -22.69 -4.81
CA ASN A 151 14.66 -23.57 -3.99
C ASN A 151 15.45 -22.80 -2.90
N ILE A 152 15.91 -21.58 -3.20
CA ILE A 152 16.67 -20.75 -2.26
C ILE A 152 15.81 -20.33 -1.05
N LEU A 153 14.50 -20.25 -1.21
CA LEU A 153 13.58 -19.87 -0.13
C LEU A 153 13.14 -21.06 0.74
N LYS A 154 13.66 -22.28 0.50
CA LYS A 154 13.31 -23.46 1.32
C LYS A 154 13.70 -23.29 2.79
N ASP A 155 14.84 -22.66 3.05
CA ASP A 155 15.32 -22.37 4.41
C ASP A 155 14.68 -21.09 4.99
N HIS A 156 13.85 -20.42 4.20
CA HIS A 156 13.08 -19.24 4.56
C HIS A 156 11.57 -19.46 4.31
N PRO A 157 10.93 -20.45 4.97
CA PRO A 157 9.51 -20.67 4.83
C PRO A 157 8.73 -19.41 5.21
N THR A 158 7.72 -19.12 4.41
CA THR A 158 6.88 -17.93 4.58
C THR A 158 5.61 -18.28 5.33
N ALA A 159 5.25 -17.44 6.29
CA ALA A 159 3.99 -17.56 7.02
C ALA A 159 2.82 -17.04 6.17
N LEU A 160 1.59 -17.36 6.60
CA LEU A 160 0.34 -17.08 5.85
C LEU A 160 0.19 -15.61 5.43
N HIS A 161 0.73 -14.69 6.21
CA HIS A 161 0.54 -13.26 6.00
C HIS A 161 1.69 -12.55 5.30
N GLU A 162 2.78 -13.26 5.05
CA GLU A 162 3.99 -12.67 4.50
C GLU A 162 3.94 -12.53 3.00
N VAL A 163 4.65 -11.53 2.50
CA VAL A 163 4.82 -11.29 1.08
C VAL A 163 6.29 -11.43 0.75
N VAL A 164 6.56 -12.16 -0.34
CA VAL A 164 7.91 -12.25 -0.90
C VAL A 164 8.00 -11.32 -2.08
N LEU A 165 9.01 -10.47 -2.04
CA LEU A 165 9.34 -9.56 -3.11
C LEU A 165 10.62 -10.01 -3.79
N LYS A 166 10.72 -9.77 -5.08
CA LYS A 166 11.96 -9.86 -5.83
C LYS A 166 12.40 -8.46 -6.18
N THR A 167 13.66 -8.15 -5.94
CA THR A 167 14.21 -6.82 -6.20
C THR A 167 15.59 -6.92 -6.83
N ARG A 168 16.01 -5.80 -7.43
CA ARG A 168 17.37 -5.55 -7.87
C ARG A 168 17.87 -4.34 -7.10
N ARG A 169 19.04 -4.46 -6.46
CA ARG A 169 19.75 -3.34 -5.88
C ARG A 169 19.92 -2.25 -6.94
N PRO A 170 19.53 -0.99 -6.65
CA PRO A 170 19.75 0.12 -7.56
C PRO A 170 21.24 0.28 -7.86
N GLY A 171 21.59 0.57 -9.12
CA GLY A 171 22.97 0.86 -9.49
C GLY A 171 23.42 2.22 -8.93
N SER A 172 24.72 2.41 -8.74
CA SER A 172 25.31 3.68 -8.27
C SER A 172 24.96 4.89 -9.15
N SER A 173 24.61 4.66 -10.41
CA SER A 173 24.16 5.70 -11.35
C SER A 173 22.68 6.08 -11.22
N GLU A 174 21.85 5.29 -10.52
CA GLU A 174 20.39 5.44 -10.52
C GLU A 174 19.89 6.46 -9.47
N LYS A 175 20.78 7.05 -8.64
CA LYS A 175 20.48 8.07 -7.62
C LYS A 175 19.21 7.76 -6.80
N ARG A 176 19.13 6.56 -6.22
CA ARG A 176 17.96 6.10 -5.43
C ARG A 176 18.25 5.90 -3.95
N GLY A 177 19.09 6.77 -3.38
CA GLY A 177 19.56 6.69 -1.98
C GLY A 177 20.89 5.95 -1.83
N ASP A 178 21.39 5.92 -0.59
CA ASP A 178 22.65 5.27 -0.21
C ASP A 178 22.57 3.74 -0.37
N ASP A 179 23.72 3.10 -0.61
CA ASP A 179 23.85 1.64 -0.52
C ASP A 179 23.84 1.24 0.97
N TYR A 180 22.66 0.90 1.48
CA TYR A 180 22.52 0.48 2.88
C TYR A 180 22.99 -0.96 3.07
N ASN A 181 23.65 -1.22 4.20
CA ASN A 181 23.87 -2.57 4.68
C ASN A 181 22.50 -3.23 4.92
N ILE A 182 22.15 -4.18 4.07
CA ILE A 182 20.93 -4.97 4.18
C ILE A 182 21.11 -6.09 5.20
N ASN A 183 20.05 -6.36 5.97
CA ASN A 183 20.05 -7.49 6.88
C ASN A 183 19.76 -8.78 6.11
N THR A 184 20.74 -9.68 6.08
CA THR A 184 20.60 -11.04 5.55
C THR A 184 20.77 -12.06 6.66
N PHE A 185 20.10 -13.20 6.52
CA PHE A 185 20.14 -14.28 7.50
C PHE A 185 20.32 -15.62 6.77
N ALA A 186 20.97 -16.60 7.41
CA ALA A 186 21.17 -17.91 6.81
C ALA A 186 19.88 -18.76 6.78
N GLY A 187 18.88 -18.40 7.58
CA GLY A 187 17.61 -19.11 7.64
C GLY A 187 16.56 -18.38 8.47
N ARG A 188 15.32 -18.84 8.39
CA ARG A 188 14.16 -18.20 9.06
C ARG A 188 14.33 -18.03 10.57
N LEU A 189 14.85 -19.05 11.25
CA LEU A 189 15.03 -19.02 12.71
C LEU A 189 15.92 -17.86 13.18
N GLN A 190 17.00 -17.58 12.44
CA GLN A 190 17.90 -16.47 12.77
C GLN A 190 17.21 -15.12 12.57
N ALA A 191 16.43 -14.97 11.49
CA ALA A 191 15.66 -13.76 11.23
C ALA A 191 14.61 -13.52 12.34
N ASP A 192 13.92 -14.57 12.78
CA ASP A 192 12.90 -14.45 13.85
C ASP A 192 13.52 -14.11 15.21
N VAL A 193 14.72 -14.62 15.52
CA VAL A 193 15.46 -14.25 16.74
C VAL A 193 15.88 -12.78 16.68
N ALA A 194 16.49 -12.34 15.58
CA ALA A 194 16.89 -10.95 15.40
C ALA A 194 15.70 -9.98 15.45
N LEU A 195 14.55 -10.39 14.91
CA LEU A 195 13.31 -9.61 14.98
C LEU A 195 12.83 -9.42 16.43
N LYS A 196 12.93 -10.47 17.26
CA LYS A 196 12.55 -10.38 18.68
C LYS A 196 13.52 -9.51 19.48
N GLU A 197 14.82 -9.70 19.27
CA GLU A 197 15.87 -8.89 19.93
C GLU A 197 15.79 -7.42 19.53
N GLY A 198 15.43 -7.12 18.28
CA GLY A 198 15.20 -5.77 17.79
C GLY A 198 13.90 -5.13 18.26
N ALA A 199 12.90 -5.92 18.68
CA ALA A 199 11.64 -5.42 19.24
C ALA A 199 11.71 -5.16 20.75
N GLU A 200 12.73 -5.69 21.43
CA GLU A 200 12.97 -5.51 22.87
C GLU A 200 13.91 -4.33 23.20
N ASN A 201 14.43 -3.63 22.18
CA ASN A 201 15.25 -2.42 22.30
C ASN A 201 14.50 -1.17 21.80
#